data_AF-A0A522DX31-F1
#
_entry.id   AF-A0A522DX31-F1
#
_cell.length_a   1.000
_cell.length_b   1.000
_cell.length_c   1.000
_cell.angle_alpha   90.00
_cell.angle_beta   90.00
_cell.angle_gamma   90.00
#
_symmetry.space_group_name_H-M   'P 1'
#
loop_
_entity.id
_entity.type
_entity.pdbx_description
1 polymer ?
#
loop_
_entity_poly.entity_id
_entity_poly.type
_entity_poly.pdbx_seq_one_letter_code
_entity_poly.pdbx_strand_id
1 'polypeptide(L)'
;MKRSFFFFISLFLFYSCNKTQAHLPPAELFNVTGSLINGNSATVQYNIGYSPVIKVSFSAPVNRSLVPNNVLLKLNGAAATAVNFSYQNSDSTIIIQPINALTPISKYILSVTTNLQSVRNRNLQSAFAITFITQIDSTDKFPLLTDNQLLDTVQRRTFRYFWEFGHPVSGMARERNTSGDIVTTGGTGFGIMAMVAAVSRDFITRTEAKGRILVISNFLMNNCTRYHGAFAHWINGASGATVPFSPNDNGADLVETSYLMEGLIIARQYFNTADAGEIDLRNKINVLLDAVEWNWFRQNNQNVLYWHWSPDKAWIINAQVRGWNEAMITYIMASSSLTDSIPKIVYDNGWAANGSIRNNNTYYGYQLPLGPSNGGPMFFEHYSFLGINPVGLSDAYANYQVQTVNHTKINYEYCKANPHGWNGYSNLCWG
;
A
#
# COMPACT_ATOMS: atom_id res chain seq x y z
N MET A 1 1.60 -44.41 -81.62
CA MET A 1 1.73 -43.10 -80.97
C MET A 1 3.16 -42.61 -81.18
N LYS A 2 3.30 -41.39 -81.73
CA LYS A 2 4.54 -40.64 -82.07
C LYS A 2 5.56 -40.66 -80.90
N ARG A 3 6.90 -40.62 -81.02
CA ARG A 3 7.90 -40.45 -82.10
C ARG A 3 9.31 -40.69 -81.48
N SER A 4 10.14 -41.49 -82.15
CA SER A 4 11.54 -41.25 -82.59
C SER A 4 12.54 -40.48 -81.68
N PHE A 5 13.69 -41.04 -81.24
CA PHE A 5 14.97 -41.47 -81.89
C PHE A 5 16.11 -40.42 -81.86
N PHE A 6 17.31 -40.93 -81.57
CA PHE A 6 18.71 -40.40 -81.68
C PHE A 6 19.30 -39.61 -80.48
N PHE A 7 20.24 -40.15 -79.68
CA PHE A 7 21.68 -40.51 -79.84
C PHE A 7 22.66 -39.31 -79.82
N PHE A 8 23.65 -39.37 -78.91
CA PHE A 8 25.08 -38.94 -78.97
C PHE A 8 25.61 -38.06 -77.81
N ILE A 9 26.61 -38.66 -77.11
CA ILE A 9 27.92 -38.15 -76.62
C ILE A 9 28.02 -36.79 -75.89
N SER A 10 28.66 -36.84 -74.71
CA SER A 10 29.39 -35.73 -74.05
C SER A 10 30.61 -36.37 -73.38
N LEU A 11 31.86 -36.25 -73.85
CA LEU A 11 32.78 -35.13 -73.98
C LEU A 11 33.23 -34.52 -72.62
N PHE A 12 34.40 -34.96 -72.16
CA PHE A 12 35.19 -34.36 -71.07
C PHE A 12 35.74 -32.99 -71.49
N LEU A 13 35.54 -31.96 -70.66
CA LEU A 13 36.29 -30.69 -70.72
C LEU A 13 36.54 -30.16 -69.29
N PHE A 14 37.83 -29.97 -68.97
CA PHE A 14 38.36 -29.22 -67.83
C PHE A 14 38.26 -27.72 -68.08
N TYR A 15 37.88 -26.92 -67.07
CA TYR A 15 38.22 -25.50 -66.81
C TYR A 15 37.50 -25.13 -65.49
N SER A 16 37.93 -24.30 -64.55
CA SER A 16 39.09 -23.41 -64.34
C SER A 16 39.03 -23.03 -62.84
N CYS A 17 40.16 -22.88 -62.16
CA CYS A 17 40.23 -22.27 -60.82
C CYS A 17 39.52 -20.91 -60.80
N ASN A 18 38.60 -20.72 -59.85
CA ASN A 18 38.09 -19.40 -59.49
C ASN A 18 38.60 -19.02 -58.10
N LYS A 19 39.13 -17.79 -58.01
CA LYS A 19 39.83 -17.24 -56.86
C LYS A 19 39.00 -17.35 -55.58
N THR A 20 39.62 -17.85 -54.52
CA THR A 20 39.13 -17.77 -53.14
C THR A 20 38.82 -16.31 -52.81
N GLN A 21 37.53 -15.98 -52.68
CA GLN A 21 37.10 -14.83 -51.90
C GLN A 21 37.68 -15.01 -50.50
N ALA A 22 38.60 -14.14 -50.12
CA ALA A 22 38.97 -14.01 -48.72
C ALA A 22 37.68 -13.68 -47.96
N HIS A 23 37.21 -14.61 -47.14
CA HIS A 23 36.20 -14.31 -46.14
C HIS A 23 36.78 -13.19 -45.28
N LEU A 24 36.31 -11.96 -45.50
CA LEU A 24 36.55 -10.89 -44.55
C LEU A 24 36.06 -11.39 -43.19
N PRO A 25 36.90 -11.39 -42.13
CA PRO A 25 36.41 -11.70 -40.80
C PRO A 25 35.19 -10.82 -40.51
N PRO A 26 34.15 -11.34 -39.82
CA PRO A 26 33.02 -10.52 -39.42
C PRO A 26 33.53 -9.24 -38.75
N ALA A 27 32.93 -8.09 -39.09
CA ALA A 27 33.29 -6.83 -38.46
C ALA A 27 33.17 -7.01 -36.93
N GLU A 28 34.27 -6.85 -36.20
CA GLU A 28 34.26 -6.94 -34.74
C GLU A 28 33.23 -5.96 -34.16
N LEU A 29 32.27 -6.50 -33.40
CA LEU A 29 31.21 -5.73 -32.78
C LEU A 29 31.72 -5.08 -31.49
N PHE A 30 31.33 -3.82 -31.26
CA PHE A 30 31.62 -3.10 -30.01
C PHE A 30 30.36 -3.07 -29.13
N ASN A 31 30.39 -3.84 -28.05
CA ASN A 31 29.26 -4.09 -27.15
C ASN A 31 29.68 -4.00 -25.68
N VAL A 32 28.72 -3.74 -24.79
CA VAL A 32 28.92 -3.95 -23.35
C VAL A 32 28.88 -5.45 -23.07
N THR A 33 29.90 -5.95 -22.37
CA THR A 33 30.04 -7.38 -22.01
C THR A 33 29.70 -7.65 -20.55
N GLY A 34 29.67 -6.62 -19.71
CA GLY A 34 29.26 -6.75 -18.31
C GLY A 34 29.35 -5.45 -17.53
N SER A 35 28.72 -5.42 -16.36
CA SER A 35 28.81 -4.30 -15.44
C SER A 35 28.76 -4.75 -14.00
N LEU A 36 29.51 -4.05 -13.14
CA LEU A 36 29.56 -4.32 -11.71
C LEU A 36 29.42 -3.02 -10.93
N ILE A 37 28.71 -3.05 -9.81
CA ILE A 37 28.72 -2.00 -8.80
C ILE A 37 29.25 -2.63 -7.52
N ASN A 38 30.39 -2.15 -7.02
CA ASN A 38 31.09 -2.73 -5.88
C ASN A 38 31.31 -4.26 -6.00
N GLY A 39 31.52 -4.75 -7.23
CA GLY A 39 31.72 -6.18 -7.52
C GLY A 39 30.44 -6.99 -7.74
N ASN A 40 29.25 -6.42 -7.57
CA ASN A 40 27.98 -7.12 -7.78
C ASN A 40 27.39 -6.85 -9.17
N SER A 41 26.89 -7.91 -9.81
CA SER A 41 26.20 -7.85 -11.09
C SER A 41 24.69 -8.04 -10.90
N ALA A 42 23.93 -6.96 -10.99
CA ALA A 42 22.47 -7.00 -11.06
C ALA A 42 21.95 -5.75 -11.80
N THR A 43 20.79 -5.88 -12.44
CA THR A 43 20.17 -4.81 -13.24
C THR A 43 19.75 -3.60 -12.42
N VAL A 44 19.21 -3.85 -11.21
CA VAL A 44 18.92 -2.81 -10.21
C VAL A 44 19.55 -3.24 -8.89
N GLN A 45 20.28 -2.32 -8.25
CA GLN A 45 20.92 -2.58 -6.97
C GLN A 45 20.47 -1.59 -5.91
N TYR A 46 20.28 -2.05 -4.69
CA TYR A 46 19.86 -1.23 -3.55
C TYR A 46 20.97 -1.19 -2.51
N ASN A 47 20.83 -0.27 -1.54
CA ASN A 47 21.75 -0.15 -0.42
C ASN A 47 23.21 0.07 -0.85
N ILE A 48 23.42 0.82 -1.94
CA ILE A 48 24.75 1.14 -2.43
C ILE A 48 25.35 2.27 -1.59
N GLY A 49 26.60 2.12 -1.15
CA GLY A 49 27.32 3.18 -0.44
C GLY A 49 27.47 4.47 -1.26
N TYR A 50 27.86 5.57 -0.62
CA TYR A 50 27.87 6.90 -1.27
C TYR A 50 29.05 7.14 -2.22
N SER A 51 30.05 6.26 -2.25
CA SER A 51 31.19 6.35 -3.16
C SER A 51 31.40 5.01 -3.88
N PRO A 52 30.42 4.56 -4.68
CA PRO A 52 30.50 3.26 -5.33
C PRO A 52 31.60 3.22 -6.39
N VAL A 53 32.18 2.04 -6.56
CA VAL A 53 33.04 1.72 -7.71
C VAL A 53 32.18 1.03 -8.75
N ILE A 54 31.95 1.72 -9.87
CA ILE A 54 31.14 1.19 -10.96
C ILE A 54 32.07 0.77 -12.08
N LYS A 55 31.91 -0.45 -12.59
CA LYS A 55 32.69 -0.96 -13.73
C LYS A 55 31.76 -1.27 -14.89
N VAL A 56 32.13 -0.86 -16.10
CA VAL A 56 31.48 -1.27 -17.35
C VAL A 56 32.54 -1.86 -18.26
N SER A 57 32.35 -3.11 -18.65
CA SER A 57 33.26 -3.87 -19.52
C SER A 57 32.69 -3.91 -20.94
N PHE A 58 33.57 -3.84 -21.92
CA PHE A 58 33.25 -3.80 -23.33
C PHE A 58 34.00 -4.92 -24.08
N SER A 59 33.52 -5.27 -25.27
CA SER A 59 34.14 -6.30 -26.13
C SER A 59 35.49 -5.87 -26.73
N ALA A 60 35.84 -4.58 -26.67
CA ALA A 60 37.08 -4.02 -27.18
C ALA A 60 37.51 -2.77 -26.39
N PRO A 61 38.78 -2.33 -26.48
CA PRO A 61 39.25 -1.10 -25.84
C PRO A 61 38.47 0.15 -26.26
N VAL A 62 38.12 1.01 -25.29
CA VAL A 62 37.32 2.22 -25.52
C VAL A 62 38.16 3.42 -25.95
N ASN A 63 37.61 4.31 -26.78
CA ASN A 63 38.24 5.60 -27.08
C ASN A 63 38.04 6.56 -25.89
N ARG A 64 39.11 6.76 -25.10
CA ARG A 64 39.09 7.56 -23.86
C ARG A 64 38.61 9.00 -24.05
N SER A 65 38.87 9.64 -25.20
CA SER A 65 38.48 11.04 -25.43
C SER A 65 36.96 11.22 -25.54
N LEU A 66 36.23 10.14 -25.86
CA LEU A 66 34.77 10.16 -25.97
C LEU A 66 34.07 9.76 -24.67
N VAL A 67 34.77 9.17 -23.71
CA VAL A 67 34.16 8.66 -22.46
C VAL A 67 33.42 9.76 -21.68
N PRO A 68 34.00 10.95 -21.41
CA PRO A 68 33.33 11.96 -20.57
C PRO A 68 31.97 12.45 -21.10
N ASN A 69 31.77 12.46 -22.42
CA ASN A 69 30.52 12.92 -23.04
C ASN A 69 29.50 11.79 -23.25
N ASN A 70 29.91 10.53 -23.12
CA ASN A 70 29.07 9.38 -23.48
C ASN A 70 28.83 8.41 -22.33
N VAL A 71 29.55 8.53 -21.21
CA VAL A 71 29.34 7.77 -19.98
C VAL A 71 28.93 8.74 -18.89
N LEU A 72 27.64 8.72 -18.54
CA LEU A 72 27.04 9.70 -17.62
C LEU A 72 26.42 9.01 -16.43
N LEU A 73 26.75 9.46 -15.22
CA LEU A 73 26.03 9.11 -14.01
C LEU A 73 25.03 10.23 -13.70
N LYS A 74 23.74 9.92 -13.53
CA LYS A 74 22.69 10.92 -13.28
C LYS A 74 21.87 10.57 -12.05
N LEU A 75 21.58 11.58 -11.23
CA LEU A 75 20.64 11.47 -10.11
C LEU A 75 19.21 11.55 -10.65
N ASN A 76 18.43 10.48 -10.52
CA ASN A 76 17.01 10.39 -10.90
C ASN A 76 16.67 10.95 -12.31
N GLY A 77 17.57 10.77 -13.28
CA GLY A 77 17.42 11.32 -14.63
C GLY A 77 17.68 12.82 -14.78
N ALA A 78 18.11 13.51 -13.72
CA ALA A 78 18.49 14.93 -13.71
C ALA A 78 19.91 15.17 -14.26
N ALA A 79 20.58 16.24 -13.80
CA ALA A 79 21.91 16.62 -14.22
C ALA A 79 22.97 15.53 -13.96
N ALA A 80 24.04 15.54 -14.76
CA ALA A 80 25.14 14.62 -14.60
C ALA A 80 25.89 14.88 -13.29
N THR A 81 26.15 13.81 -12.55
CA THR A 81 27.02 13.80 -11.37
C THR A 81 28.47 13.71 -11.84
N ALA A 82 29.34 14.54 -11.27
CA ALA A 82 30.75 14.53 -11.61
C ALA A 82 31.41 13.21 -11.18
N VAL A 83 32.17 12.61 -12.09
CA VAL A 83 32.82 11.31 -11.90
C VAL A 83 34.27 11.36 -12.38
N ASN A 84 35.12 10.55 -11.75
CA ASN A 84 36.44 10.19 -12.24
C ASN A 84 36.36 8.91 -13.08
N PHE A 85 37.13 8.88 -14.16
CA PHE A 85 37.29 7.70 -15.02
C PHE A 85 38.69 7.12 -14.86
N SER A 86 38.78 5.81 -14.66
CA SER A 86 40.01 5.04 -14.81
C SER A 86 39.75 3.77 -15.63
N TYR A 87 40.80 3.06 -16.02
CA TYR A 87 40.71 2.01 -17.03
C TYR A 87 41.44 0.74 -16.60
N GLN A 88 40.88 -0.41 -16.95
CA GLN A 88 41.44 -1.75 -16.70
C GLN A 88 41.33 -2.61 -17.97
N ASN A 89 42.03 -3.76 -17.96
CA ASN A 89 41.98 -4.76 -19.02
C ASN A 89 42.29 -4.17 -20.41
N SER A 90 43.40 -3.43 -20.50
CA SER A 90 43.80 -2.74 -21.74
C SER A 90 42.69 -1.84 -22.29
N ASP A 91 42.08 -1.05 -21.41
CA ASP A 91 41.00 -0.10 -21.69
C ASP A 91 39.68 -0.69 -22.16
N SER A 92 39.51 -2.02 -22.09
CA SER A 92 38.22 -2.66 -22.34
C SER A 92 37.27 -2.56 -21.14
N THR A 93 37.73 -2.06 -19.99
CA THR A 93 36.89 -1.82 -18.82
C THR A 93 37.05 -0.39 -18.33
N ILE A 94 35.94 0.35 -18.24
CA ILE A 94 35.88 1.68 -17.63
C ILE A 94 35.50 1.50 -16.16
N ILE A 95 36.26 2.12 -15.26
CA ILE A 95 35.89 2.33 -13.86
C ILE A 95 35.40 3.76 -13.72
N ILE A 96 34.20 3.91 -13.14
CA ILE A 96 33.53 5.17 -12.88
C ILE A 96 33.36 5.29 -11.37
N GLN A 97 33.86 6.38 -10.78
CA GLN A 97 33.69 6.70 -9.37
C GLN A 97 33.19 8.14 -9.22
N PRO A 98 32.15 8.41 -8.42
CA PRO A 98 31.75 9.77 -8.10
C PRO A 98 32.89 10.56 -7.46
N ILE A 99 33.03 11.83 -7.85
CA ILE A 99 34.03 12.73 -7.22
C ILE A 99 33.59 13.08 -5.79
N ASN A 100 32.30 13.32 -5.60
CA ASN A 100 31.68 13.62 -4.31
C ASN A 100 30.81 12.45 -3.86
N ALA A 101 30.58 12.35 -2.54
CA ALA A 101 29.61 11.41 -1.99
C ALA A 101 28.23 11.62 -2.62
N LEU A 102 27.60 10.52 -3.03
CA LEU A 102 26.25 10.52 -3.58
C LEU A 102 25.20 10.76 -2.50
N THR A 103 24.06 11.34 -2.90
CA THR A 103 22.94 11.64 -2.01
C THR A 103 22.34 10.34 -1.45
N PRO A 104 21.97 10.26 -0.15
CA PRO A 104 21.27 9.11 0.43
C PRO A 104 19.88 8.85 -0.17
N ILE A 105 19.39 7.60 -0.06
CA ILE A 105 18.06 7.13 -0.54
C ILE A 105 17.70 7.68 -1.93
N SER A 106 18.68 7.69 -2.83
CA SER A 106 18.56 8.35 -4.12
C SER A 106 18.83 7.38 -5.25
N LYS A 107 17.96 7.42 -6.26
CA LYS A 107 18.12 6.62 -7.48
C LYS A 107 19.15 7.27 -8.39
N TYR A 108 20.17 6.52 -8.77
CA TYR A 108 21.15 6.90 -9.78
C TYR A 108 21.08 5.97 -10.99
N ILE A 109 21.29 6.55 -12.17
CA ILE A 109 21.36 5.83 -13.44
C ILE A 109 22.71 6.14 -14.08
N LEU A 110 23.53 5.11 -14.29
CA LEU A 110 24.68 5.21 -15.17
C LEU A 110 24.22 4.83 -16.57
N SER A 111 24.42 5.72 -17.55
CA SER A 111 24.12 5.48 -18.96
C SER A 111 25.37 5.55 -19.82
N VAL A 112 25.46 4.67 -20.81
CA VAL A 112 26.43 4.71 -21.90
C VAL A 112 25.67 4.86 -23.22
N THR A 113 26.00 5.88 -24.00
CA THR A 113 25.33 6.18 -25.27
C THR A 113 25.94 5.38 -26.43
N THR A 114 25.20 5.26 -27.53
CA THR A 114 25.67 4.64 -28.78
C THR A 114 26.78 5.44 -29.49
N ASN A 115 27.00 6.69 -29.09
CA ASN A 115 28.07 7.55 -29.61
C ASN A 115 29.44 7.22 -29.01
N LEU A 116 29.52 6.40 -27.96
CA LEU A 116 30.80 5.89 -27.47
C LEU A 116 31.42 4.97 -28.54
N GLN A 117 32.72 5.13 -28.79
CA GLN A 117 33.45 4.31 -29.77
C GLN A 117 34.56 3.49 -29.12
N SER A 118 34.89 2.37 -29.75
CA SER A 118 36.16 1.68 -29.53
C SER A 118 37.33 2.47 -30.14
N VAL A 119 38.56 2.11 -29.77
CA VAL A 119 39.79 2.66 -30.38
C VAL A 119 39.90 2.40 -31.90
N ARG A 120 39.09 1.49 -32.46
CA ARG A 120 38.99 1.20 -33.90
C ARG A 120 37.82 1.96 -34.57
N ASN A 121 37.32 3.03 -33.95
CA ASN A 121 36.22 3.87 -34.46
C ASN A 121 34.90 3.12 -34.73
N ARG A 122 34.63 2.05 -33.95
CA ARG A 122 33.33 1.35 -33.99
C ARG A 122 32.42 1.89 -32.89
N ASN A 123 31.22 2.35 -33.26
CA ASN A 123 30.18 2.80 -32.32
C ASN A 123 29.65 1.64 -31.48
N LEU A 124 29.21 1.95 -30.27
CA LEU A 124 28.52 0.99 -29.39
C LEU A 124 27.18 0.61 -30.02
N GLN A 125 26.89 -0.68 -30.19
CA GLN A 125 25.71 -1.11 -30.93
C GLN A 125 24.38 -0.77 -30.24
N SER A 126 24.37 -0.74 -28.91
CA SER A 126 23.16 -0.48 -28.13
C SER A 126 23.50 0.38 -26.92
N ALA A 127 22.63 1.33 -26.61
CA ALA A 127 22.74 2.09 -25.39
C ALA A 127 22.66 1.15 -24.18
N PHE A 128 23.41 1.48 -23.14
CA PHE A 128 23.47 0.68 -21.93
C PHE A 128 23.09 1.55 -20.74
N ALA A 129 22.35 0.98 -19.78
CA ALA A 129 22.07 1.65 -18.53
C ALA A 129 22.01 0.67 -17.37
N ILE A 130 22.49 1.11 -16.21
CA ILE A 130 22.32 0.42 -14.92
C ILE A 130 21.77 1.39 -13.89
N THR A 131 20.91 0.88 -13.03
CA THR A 131 20.25 1.66 -11.98
C THR A 131 20.71 1.17 -10.62
N PHE A 132 20.95 2.09 -9.70
CA PHE A 132 21.12 1.75 -8.30
C PHE A 132 20.51 2.79 -7.37
N ILE A 133 20.20 2.38 -6.14
CA ILE A 133 19.67 3.24 -5.08
C ILE A 133 20.70 3.25 -3.95
N THR A 134 21.08 4.45 -3.51
CA THR A 134 22.01 4.63 -2.40
C THR A 134 21.37 4.27 -1.06
N GLN A 135 22.20 3.85 -0.11
CA GLN A 135 21.78 3.49 1.24
C GLN A 135 21.17 4.67 2.02
N ILE A 136 20.43 4.36 3.08
CA ILE A 136 19.96 5.35 4.05
C ILE A 136 21.14 5.95 4.81
N ASP A 137 21.06 7.24 5.08
CA ASP A 137 21.94 7.91 6.02
C ASP A 137 21.26 7.91 7.38
N SER A 138 21.68 6.98 8.23
CA SER A 138 21.07 6.75 9.55
C SER A 138 21.54 7.74 10.62
N THR A 139 22.33 8.77 10.28
CA THR A 139 22.67 9.79 11.27
C THR A 139 21.49 10.72 11.49
N ASP A 140 21.28 11.10 12.75
CA ASP A 140 20.26 12.07 13.11
C ASP A 140 20.48 13.40 12.37
N LYS A 141 19.44 13.87 11.69
CA LYS A 141 19.41 15.19 11.00
C LYS A 141 18.87 16.30 11.90
N PHE A 142 18.23 15.90 13.00
CA PHE A 142 17.64 16.74 14.01
C PHE A 142 17.85 16.07 15.38
N PRO A 143 17.79 16.82 16.50
CA PRO A 143 17.85 16.21 17.82
C PRO A 143 16.80 15.11 18.01
N LEU A 144 17.20 14.00 18.64
CA LEU A 144 16.32 12.88 18.91
C LEU A 144 15.19 13.30 19.87
N LEU A 145 13.96 12.93 19.54
CA LEU A 145 12.82 13.10 20.42
C LEU A 145 12.75 11.95 21.42
N THR A 146 12.34 12.24 22.66
CA THR A 146 11.87 11.18 23.57
C THR A 146 10.61 10.53 23.02
N ASP A 147 10.30 9.30 23.45
CA ASP A 147 9.10 8.57 22.99
C ASP A 147 7.81 9.38 23.17
N ASN A 148 7.65 10.08 24.32
CA ASN A 148 6.48 10.92 24.56
C ASN A 148 6.42 12.12 23.59
N GLN A 149 7.54 12.79 23.33
CA GLN A 149 7.58 13.90 22.36
C GLN A 149 7.30 13.42 20.94
N LEU A 150 7.81 12.23 20.58
CA LEU A 150 7.53 11.60 19.30
C LEU A 150 6.04 11.27 19.17
N LEU A 151 5.46 10.60 20.17
CA LEU A 151 4.04 10.26 20.21
C LEU A 151 3.16 11.50 20.13
N ASP A 152 3.42 12.54 20.92
CA ASP A 152 2.67 13.79 20.86
C ASP A 152 2.78 14.45 19.48
N THR A 153 3.97 14.43 18.87
CA THR A 153 4.19 14.98 17.52
C THR A 153 3.40 14.21 16.46
N VAL A 154 3.47 12.86 16.50
CA VAL A 154 2.75 11.99 15.58
C VAL A 154 1.24 12.16 15.75
N GLN A 155 0.73 12.07 16.98
CA GLN A 155 -0.69 12.22 17.27
C GLN A 155 -1.22 13.59 16.84
N ARG A 156 -0.52 14.68 17.18
CA ARG A 156 -0.94 16.04 16.81
C ARG A 156 -0.95 16.23 15.30
N ARG A 157 0.08 15.76 14.58
CA ARG A 157 0.14 15.89 13.11
C ARG A 157 -0.90 15.03 12.40
N THR A 158 -1.10 13.79 12.85
CA THR A 158 -2.14 12.91 12.30
C THR A 158 -3.53 13.47 12.57
N PHE A 159 -3.78 14.03 13.75
CA PHE A 159 -5.06 14.66 14.08
C PHE A 159 -5.45 15.80 13.12
N ARG A 160 -4.47 16.54 12.58
CA ARG A 160 -4.74 17.60 11.58
C ARG A 160 -5.45 17.07 10.34
N TYR A 161 -5.29 15.79 9.99
CA TYR A 161 -6.03 15.16 8.90
C TYR A 161 -7.55 15.22 9.14
N PHE A 162 -8.00 14.91 10.35
CA PHE A 162 -9.42 14.91 10.69
C PHE A 162 -9.94 16.30 11.05
N TRP A 163 -9.05 17.17 11.56
CA TRP A 163 -9.43 18.47 12.07
C TRP A 163 -9.35 19.59 11.02
N GLU A 164 -8.14 19.86 10.52
CA GLU A 164 -7.86 20.91 9.55
C GLU A 164 -8.26 20.47 8.13
N PHE A 165 -8.02 19.21 7.79
CA PHE A 165 -8.36 18.64 6.49
C PHE A 165 -9.75 17.97 6.46
N GLY A 166 -10.50 18.02 7.56
CA GLY A 166 -11.91 17.65 7.58
C GLY A 166 -12.73 18.49 6.60
N HIS A 167 -13.76 17.90 6.01
CA HIS A 167 -14.57 18.59 4.99
C HIS A 167 -15.26 19.83 5.58
N PRO A 168 -15.20 21.01 4.92
CA PRO A 168 -15.61 22.28 5.54
C PRO A 168 -17.12 22.39 5.81
N VAL A 169 -17.96 21.65 5.06
CA VAL A 169 -19.42 21.65 5.23
C VAL A 169 -19.86 20.60 6.25
N SER A 170 -19.61 19.31 5.96
CA SER A 170 -20.01 18.20 6.83
C SER A 170 -19.16 17.98 8.09
N GLY A 171 -17.94 18.53 8.13
CA GLY A 171 -16.96 18.21 9.17
C GLY A 171 -16.39 16.79 9.11
N MET A 172 -16.86 15.96 8.18
CA MET A 172 -16.49 14.54 8.03
C MET A 172 -15.07 14.36 7.45
N ALA A 173 -14.51 13.17 7.64
CA ALA A 173 -13.16 12.84 7.16
C ALA A 173 -13.16 12.64 5.64
N ARG A 174 -12.28 13.36 4.93
CA ARG A 174 -12.03 13.10 3.52
C ARG A 174 -11.38 11.72 3.35
N GLU A 175 -11.71 11.03 2.25
CA GLU A 175 -11.13 9.71 1.92
C GLU A 175 -9.61 9.79 1.71
N ARG A 176 -9.15 10.81 0.99
CA ARG A 176 -7.73 11.06 0.71
C ARG A 176 -7.50 12.53 0.35
N ASN A 177 -6.24 12.94 0.30
CA ASN A 177 -5.88 14.31 -0.05
C ASN A 177 -6.22 14.73 -1.49
N THR A 178 -6.59 13.77 -2.35
CA THR A 178 -6.95 14.00 -3.76
C THR A 178 -8.42 13.74 -4.08
N SER A 179 -9.28 13.43 -3.09
CA SER A 179 -10.66 12.98 -3.34
C SER A 179 -11.68 14.09 -3.58
N GLY A 180 -11.25 15.35 -3.67
CA GLY A 180 -12.18 16.48 -3.70
C GLY A 180 -13.14 16.40 -2.52
N ASP A 181 -14.44 16.54 -2.77
CA ASP A 181 -15.46 16.56 -1.71
C ASP A 181 -15.93 15.17 -1.25
N ILE A 182 -15.27 14.08 -1.65
CA ILE A 182 -15.61 12.74 -1.15
C ILE A 182 -15.13 12.57 0.30
N VAL A 183 -16.07 12.21 1.17
CA VAL A 183 -15.85 11.80 2.56
C VAL A 183 -16.19 10.32 2.74
N THR A 184 -15.52 9.67 3.69
CA THR A 184 -15.71 8.24 4.05
C THR A 184 -16.45 8.13 5.38
N THR A 185 -17.40 7.19 5.49
CA THR A 185 -18.16 6.97 6.73
C THR A 185 -17.33 6.28 7.80
N GLY A 186 -16.63 5.18 7.51
CA GLY A 186 -15.80 4.51 8.50
C GLY A 186 -14.61 5.35 8.95
N GLY A 187 -13.93 6.00 8.01
CA GLY A 187 -12.86 6.96 8.33
C GLY A 187 -13.34 8.16 9.16
N THR A 188 -14.60 8.56 9.00
CA THR A 188 -15.20 9.59 9.88
C THR A 188 -15.41 9.09 11.30
N GLY A 189 -15.79 7.81 11.48
CA GLY A 189 -15.82 7.16 12.79
C GLY A 189 -14.48 7.27 13.52
N PHE A 190 -13.39 6.92 12.84
CA PHE A 190 -12.03 7.06 13.38
C PHE A 190 -11.67 8.52 13.69
N GLY A 191 -12.09 9.45 12.82
CA GLY A 191 -11.90 10.88 13.04
C GLY A 191 -12.60 11.41 14.28
N ILE A 192 -13.82 10.94 14.59
CA ILE A 192 -14.55 11.28 15.81
C ILE A 192 -13.79 10.79 17.05
N MET A 193 -13.27 9.56 17.03
CA MET A 193 -12.43 9.03 18.11
C MET A 193 -11.16 9.87 18.29
N ALA A 194 -10.53 10.29 17.19
CA ALA A 194 -9.35 11.16 17.23
C ALA A 194 -9.66 12.53 17.86
N MET A 195 -10.85 13.10 17.64
CA MET A 195 -11.29 14.33 18.31
C MET A 195 -11.42 14.15 19.82
N VAL A 196 -11.97 13.02 20.30
CA VAL A 196 -12.05 12.71 21.73
C VAL A 196 -10.66 12.57 22.35
N ALA A 197 -9.74 11.88 21.67
CA ALA A 197 -8.35 11.75 22.10
C ALA A 197 -7.64 13.12 22.12
N ALA A 198 -7.90 13.98 21.14
CA ALA A 198 -7.33 15.33 21.04
C ALA A 198 -7.78 16.25 22.18
N VAL A 199 -9.03 16.13 22.65
CA VAL A 199 -9.49 16.85 23.87
C VAL A 199 -8.70 16.36 25.09
N SER A 200 -8.53 15.06 25.24
CA SER A 200 -7.80 14.46 26.38
C SER A 200 -6.30 14.78 26.39
N ARG A 201 -5.78 15.31 25.28
CA ARG A 201 -4.38 15.72 25.08
C ARG A 201 -4.23 17.25 25.00
N ASP A 202 -5.29 18.01 25.27
CA ASP A 202 -5.32 19.48 25.16
C ASP A 202 -4.87 20.01 23.79
N PHE A 203 -5.12 19.26 22.71
CA PHE A 203 -4.86 19.71 21.34
C PHE A 203 -5.96 20.66 20.85
N ILE A 204 -7.18 20.41 21.31
CA ILE A 204 -8.37 21.24 21.12
C ILE A 204 -9.20 21.22 22.41
N THR A 205 -10.08 22.20 22.57
CA THR A 205 -10.99 22.25 23.70
C THR A 205 -12.15 21.27 23.54
N ARG A 206 -12.74 20.86 24.66
CA ARG A 206 -13.95 20.03 24.70
C ARG A 206 -15.12 20.67 23.94
N THR A 207 -15.26 22.00 24.03
CA THR A 207 -16.30 22.77 23.33
C THR A 207 -16.10 22.72 21.81
N GLU A 208 -14.88 22.86 21.32
CA GLU A 208 -14.57 22.76 19.88
C GLU A 208 -14.88 21.37 19.35
N ALA A 209 -14.44 20.31 20.05
CA ALA A 209 -14.72 18.94 19.66
C ALA A 209 -16.23 18.65 19.60
N LYS A 210 -16.97 19.03 20.65
CA LYS A 210 -18.44 18.93 20.68
C LYS A 210 -19.07 19.65 19.49
N GLY A 211 -18.63 20.87 19.20
CA GLY A 211 -19.12 21.67 18.07
C GLY A 211 -18.92 20.95 16.74
N ARG A 212 -17.73 20.40 16.48
CA ARG A 212 -17.44 19.66 15.25
C ARG A 212 -18.26 18.38 15.13
N ILE A 213 -18.38 17.61 16.21
CA ILE A 213 -19.14 16.34 16.18
C ILE A 213 -20.65 16.60 16.04
N LEU A 214 -21.16 17.72 16.57
CA LEU A 214 -22.54 18.16 16.29
C LEU A 214 -22.74 18.51 14.82
N VAL A 215 -21.78 19.18 14.17
CA VAL A 215 -21.85 19.44 12.71
C VAL A 215 -21.91 18.11 11.94
N ILE A 216 -21.05 17.14 12.27
CA ILE A 216 -21.05 15.80 11.65
C ILE A 216 -22.41 15.11 11.88
N SER A 217 -22.89 15.07 13.12
CA SER A 217 -24.15 14.39 13.47
C SER A 217 -25.34 15.03 12.76
N ASN A 218 -25.40 16.36 12.69
CA ASN A 218 -26.45 17.06 11.95
C ASN A 218 -26.39 16.75 10.44
N PHE A 219 -25.20 16.70 9.86
CA PHE A 219 -25.04 16.39 8.44
C PHE A 219 -25.50 14.95 8.13
N LEU A 220 -25.09 13.98 8.96
CA LEU A 220 -25.53 12.58 8.85
C LEU A 220 -27.06 12.44 8.95
N MET A 221 -27.71 13.20 9.82
CA MET A 221 -29.15 13.14 10.02
C MET A 221 -29.95 13.82 8.91
N ASN A 222 -29.48 14.99 8.45
CA ASN A 222 -30.30 15.90 7.65
C ASN A 222 -29.94 15.92 6.16
N ASN A 223 -28.72 15.51 5.80
CA ASN A 223 -28.20 15.62 4.44
C ASN A 223 -27.92 14.26 3.80
N CYS A 224 -27.49 13.27 4.59
CA CYS A 224 -27.10 11.97 4.05
C CYS A 224 -28.30 11.07 3.73
N THR A 225 -28.26 10.43 2.56
CA THR A 225 -29.16 9.31 2.25
C THR A 225 -28.84 8.13 3.16
N ARG A 226 -29.87 7.51 3.73
CA ARG A 226 -29.78 6.28 4.52
C ARG A 226 -30.52 5.16 3.83
N TYR A 227 -29.99 3.96 3.96
CA TYR A 227 -30.52 2.74 3.35
C TYR A 227 -30.73 1.71 4.46
N HIS A 228 -31.98 1.53 4.89
CA HIS A 228 -32.28 0.73 6.09
C HIS A 228 -31.47 1.21 7.32
N GLY A 229 -31.41 2.53 7.47
CA GLY A 229 -30.64 3.23 8.49
C GLY A 229 -29.13 3.27 8.31
N ALA A 230 -28.54 2.37 7.52
CA ALA A 230 -27.11 2.36 7.22
C ALA A 230 -26.71 3.43 6.19
N PHE A 231 -25.43 3.77 6.17
CA PHE A 231 -24.86 4.76 5.26
C PHE A 231 -24.04 4.10 4.15
N ALA A 232 -23.81 4.84 3.07
CA ALA A 232 -22.87 4.44 2.03
C ALA A 232 -21.41 4.55 2.52
N HIS A 233 -20.52 3.82 1.85
CA HIS A 233 -19.07 3.93 2.07
C HIS A 233 -18.59 5.37 1.81
N TRP A 234 -18.88 5.89 0.62
CA TRP A 234 -18.53 7.25 0.21
C TRP A 234 -19.75 8.16 0.08
N ILE A 235 -19.59 9.38 0.57
CA ILE A 235 -20.60 10.43 0.56
C ILE A 235 -19.95 11.70 0.01
N ASN A 236 -20.70 12.49 -0.75
CA ASN A 236 -20.30 13.84 -1.10
C ASN A 236 -20.45 14.73 0.13
N GLY A 237 -19.34 15.21 0.70
CA GLY A 237 -19.30 15.98 1.94
C GLY A 237 -19.93 17.37 1.86
N ALA A 238 -20.29 17.85 0.68
CA ALA A 238 -21.00 19.12 0.51
C ALA A 238 -22.52 18.91 0.47
N SER A 239 -23.01 17.85 -0.19
CA SER A 239 -24.44 17.63 -0.41
C SER A 239 -25.08 16.55 0.46
N GLY A 240 -24.29 15.56 0.91
CA GLY A 240 -24.78 14.34 1.58
C GLY A 240 -25.20 13.22 0.61
N ALA A 241 -25.08 13.44 -0.70
CA ALA A 241 -25.40 12.43 -1.69
C ALA A 241 -24.41 11.26 -1.66
N THR A 242 -24.93 10.04 -1.82
CA THR A 242 -24.11 8.83 -2.00
C THR A 242 -23.20 8.98 -3.22
N VAL A 243 -21.92 8.65 -3.03
CA VAL A 243 -20.96 8.49 -4.12
C VAL A 243 -20.69 7.00 -4.25
N PRO A 244 -21.02 6.35 -5.38
CA PRO A 244 -20.79 4.91 -5.54
C PRO A 244 -19.30 4.57 -5.39
N PHE A 245 -19.00 3.58 -4.54
CA PHE A 245 -17.63 3.05 -4.40
C PHE A 245 -17.25 2.18 -5.61
N SER A 246 -18.24 1.51 -6.20
CA SER A 246 -18.13 0.77 -7.46
C SER A 246 -19.48 0.81 -8.21
N PRO A 247 -19.58 0.34 -9.46
CA PRO A 247 -20.84 0.36 -10.22
C PRO A 247 -22.04 -0.30 -9.54
N ASN A 248 -21.79 -1.30 -8.67
CA ASN A 248 -22.84 -2.02 -7.95
C ASN A 248 -22.93 -1.63 -6.47
N ASP A 249 -22.02 -0.78 -5.99
CA ASP A 249 -21.92 -0.36 -4.60
C ASP A 249 -22.29 1.11 -4.47
N ASN A 250 -23.60 1.36 -4.50
CA ASN A 250 -24.23 2.68 -4.49
C ASN A 250 -25.32 2.79 -3.41
N GLY A 251 -25.22 1.97 -2.36
CA GLY A 251 -26.22 1.85 -1.30
C GLY A 251 -25.58 1.80 0.07
N ALA A 252 -26.10 0.97 0.97
CA ALA A 252 -25.53 0.73 2.29
C ALA A 252 -24.21 -0.06 2.21
N ASP A 253 -23.25 0.39 3.00
CA ASP A 253 -22.10 -0.38 3.46
C ASP A 253 -22.22 -0.54 4.99
N LEU A 254 -22.52 -1.76 5.43
CA LEU A 254 -22.77 -2.06 6.83
C LEU A 254 -21.49 -2.05 7.67
N VAL A 255 -20.35 -2.39 7.08
CA VAL A 255 -19.06 -2.44 7.79
C VAL A 255 -18.57 -1.01 8.06
N GLU A 256 -18.61 -0.14 7.06
CA GLU A 256 -18.29 1.28 7.23
C GLU A 256 -19.26 1.99 8.19
N THR A 257 -20.55 1.65 8.10
CA THR A 257 -21.55 2.10 9.08
C THR A 257 -21.17 1.68 10.50
N SER A 258 -20.64 0.47 10.69
CA SER A 258 -20.25 -0.04 12.02
C SER A 258 -19.08 0.77 12.61
N TYR A 259 -18.07 1.09 11.81
CA TYR A 259 -16.95 1.95 12.24
C TYR A 259 -17.40 3.37 12.58
N LEU A 260 -18.31 3.94 11.79
CA LEU A 260 -18.92 5.23 12.10
C LEU A 260 -19.64 5.19 13.46
N MET A 261 -20.46 4.17 13.67
CA MET A 261 -21.24 4.03 14.90
C MET A 261 -20.36 3.74 16.12
N GLU A 262 -19.25 3.02 15.96
CA GLU A 262 -18.25 2.84 17.01
C GLU A 262 -17.70 4.19 17.50
N GLY A 263 -17.33 5.07 16.57
CA GLY A 263 -16.85 6.43 16.88
C GLY A 263 -17.91 7.29 17.56
N LEU A 264 -19.17 7.21 17.09
CA LEU A 264 -20.29 7.94 17.68
C LEU A 264 -20.59 7.46 19.10
N ILE A 265 -20.56 6.15 19.39
CA ILE A 265 -20.74 5.65 20.77
C ILE A 265 -19.65 6.20 21.69
N ILE A 266 -18.39 6.20 21.26
CA ILE A 266 -17.28 6.75 22.06
C ILE A 266 -17.54 8.23 22.38
N ALA A 267 -17.93 9.03 21.38
CA ALA A 267 -18.30 10.42 21.60
C ALA A 267 -19.49 10.55 22.56
N ARG A 268 -20.55 9.75 22.41
CA ARG A 268 -21.72 9.77 23.29
C ARG A 268 -21.33 9.52 24.75
N GLN A 269 -20.45 8.55 25.00
CA GLN A 269 -19.99 8.23 26.36
C GLN A 269 -19.04 9.29 26.92
N TYR A 270 -18.23 9.94 26.08
CA TYR A 270 -17.29 10.98 26.50
C TYR A 270 -17.98 12.32 26.81
N PHE A 271 -18.95 12.72 25.98
CA PHE A 271 -19.75 13.95 26.14
C PHE A 271 -20.96 13.69 27.03
N ASN A 272 -20.73 13.51 28.33
CA ASN A 272 -21.68 12.97 29.32
C ASN A 272 -22.11 13.95 30.43
N THR A 273 -21.89 15.26 30.26
CA THR A 273 -22.30 16.26 31.25
C THR A 273 -23.76 16.72 31.05
N ALA A 274 -24.22 17.59 31.96
CA ALA A 274 -25.52 18.26 31.88
C ALA A 274 -25.53 19.48 30.93
N ASP A 275 -24.42 19.77 30.23
CA ASP A 275 -24.40 20.79 29.18
C ASP A 275 -25.45 20.48 28.11
N ALA A 276 -26.24 21.49 27.71
CA ALA A 276 -27.34 21.31 26.77
C ALA A 276 -26.86 20.82 25.39
N GLY A 277 -25.69 21.27 24.94
CA GLY A 277 -25.10 20.81 23.68
C GLY A 277 -24.61 19.36 23.74
N GLU A 278 -24.11 18.91 24.89
CA GLU A 278 -23.76 17.50 25.09
C GLU A 278 -25.00 16.61 25.17
N ILE A 279 -26.07 17.06 25.83
CA ILE A 279 -27.36 16.37 25.83
C ILE A 279 -27.90 16.23 24.40
N ASP A 280 -27.91 17.32 23.63
CA ASP A 280 -28.33 17.32 22.22
C ASP A 280 -27.48 16.36 21.39
N LEU A 281 -26.16 16.38 21.55
CA LEU A 281 -25.26 15.46 20.86
C LEU A 281 -25.58 13.99 21.18
N ARG A 282 -25.74 13.65 22.46
CA ARG A 282 -26.08 12.27 22.87
C ARG A 282 -27.42 11.82 22.29
N ASN A 283 -28.42 12.69 22.27
CA ASN A 283 -29.74 12.38 21.71
C ASN A 283 -29.66 12.12 20.20
N LYS A 284 -28.91 12.94 19.45
CA LYS A 284 -28.70 12.74 18.02
C LYS A 284 -27.97 11.43 17.70
N ILE A 285 -26.94 11.11 18.51
CA ILE A 285 -26.23 9.84 18.37
C ILE A 285 -27.18 8.66 18.64
N ASN A 286 -28.03 8.73 19.66
CA ASN A 286 -29.03 7.68 19.91
C ASN A 286 -29.96 7.50 18.70
N VAL A 287 -30.47 8.60 18.12
CA VAL A 287 -31.31 8.53 16.91
C VAL A 287 -30.58 7.87 15.74
N LEU A 288 -29.28 8.17 15.54
CA LEU A 288 -28.48 7.55 14.48
C LEU A 288 -28.25 6.05 14.73
N LEU A 289 -27.94 5.66 15.96
CA LEU A 289 -27.72 4.26 16.35
C LEU A 289 -29.00 3.42 16.23
N ASP A 290 -30.10 3.94 16.77
CA ASP A 290 -31.39 3.23 16.84
C ASP A 290 -32.05 3.09 15.46
N ALA A 291 -31.63 3.89 14.47
CA ALA A 291 -32.16 3.86 13.12
C ALA A 291 -31.58 2.73 12.25
N VAL A 292 -30.43 2.13 12.60
CA VAL A 292 -29.81 1.08 11.78
C VAL A 292 -30.59 -0.23 11.91
N GLU A 293 -31.16 -0.69 10.80
CA GLU A 293 -31.92 -1.93 10.72
C GLU A 293 -30.99 -3.13 10.48
N TRP A 294 -30.23 -3.56 11.48
CA TRP A 294 -29.27 -4.67 11.36
C TRP A 294 -29.89 -5.99 10.86
N ASN A 295 -31.14 -6.31 11.21
CA ASN A 295 -31.82 -7.52 10.73
C ASN A 295 -32.13 -7.46 9.24
N TRP A 296 -32.29 -6.28 8.64
CA TRP A 296 -32.44 -6.15 7.18
C TRP A 296 -31.25 -6.77 6.43
N PHE A 297 -30.05 -6.56 6.96
CA PHE A 297 -28.79 -7.05 6.39
C PHE A 297 -28.57 -8.55 6.53
N ARG A 298 -29.56 -9.30 7.01
CA ARG A 298 -29.55 -10.76 7.03
C ARG A 298 -30.12 -11.40 5.77
N GLN A 299 -30.49 -10.63 4.74
CA GLN A 299 -31.06 -11.10 3.46
C GLN A 299 -32.05 -12.26 3.64
N ASN A 300 -33.33 -11.96 3.91
CA ASN A 300 -34.37 -12.96 4.19
C ASN A 300 -34.06 -13.83 5.43
N ASN A 301 -33.65 -13.19 6.52
CA ASN A 301 -33.42 -13.82 7.83
C ASN A 301 -32.36 -14.93 7.86
N GLN A 302 -31.40 -14.93 6.94
CA GLN A 302 -30.27 -15.85 7.02
C GLN A 302 -29.48 -15.63 8.32
N ASN A 303 -28.70 -16.64 8.68
CA ASN A 303 -27.86 -16.63 9.86
C ASN A 303 -26.47 -16.04 9.55
N VAL A 304 -26.43 -14.93 8.82
CA VAL A 304 -25.21 -14.18 8.43
C VAL A 304 -25.58 -12.73 8.12
N LEU A 305 -24.64 -11.80 8.31
CA LEU A 305 -24.78 -10.42 7.84
C LEU A 305 -24.16 -10.25 6.45
N TYR A 306 -24.79 -9.42 5.63
CA TYR A 306 -24.30 -9.00 4.33
C TYR A 306 -23.70 -7.60 4.42
N TRP A 307 -22.56 -7.43 3.77
CA TRP A 307 -21.80 -6.19 3.80
C TRP A 307 -22.57 -5.06 3.09
N HIS A 308 -23.19 -5.35 1.95
CA HIS A 308 -23.78 -4.33 1.09
C HIS A 308 -25.25 -4.61 0.76
N TRP A 309 -26.00 -3.52 0.58
CA TRP A 309 -27.32 -3.54 -0.04
C TRP A 309 -27.55 -2.27 -0.84
N SER A 310 -28.16 -2.37 -2.03
CA SER A 310 -28.44 -1.24 -2.90
C SER A 310 -29.94 -1.12 -3.23
N PRO A 311 -30.50 0.10 -3.36
CA PRO A 311 -31.90 0.29 -3.71
C PRO A 311 -32.25 -0.23 -5.11
N ASP A 312 -31.35 -0.11 -6.09
CA ASP A 312 -31.59 -0.52 -7.48
C ASP A 312 -30.88 -1.82 -7.87
N LYS A 313 -29.90 -2.27 -7.07
CA LYS A 313 -29.19 -3.54 -7.29
C LYS A 313 -29.52 -4.63 -6.25
N ALA A 314 -30.25 -4.30 -5.19
CA ALA A 314 -30.53 -5.17 -4.06
C ALA A 314 -29.24 -5.81 -3.52
N TRP A 315 -29.15 -7.14 -3.58
CA TRP A 315 -28.06 -7.93 -3.00
C TRP A 315 -26.99 -8.35 -4.03
N ILE A 316 -26.88 -7.67 -5.17
CA ILE A 316 -26.03 -8.14 -6.28
C ILE A 316 -24.57 -8.39 -5.90
N ILE A 317 -24.01 -7.61 -4.96
CA ILE A 317 -22.63 -7.79 -4.48
C ILE A 317 -22.50 -9.11 -3.71
N ASN A 318 -23.56 -9.51 -3.00
CA ASN A 318 -23.69 -10.81 -2.34
C ASN A 318 -22.51 -11.17 -1.41
N ALA A 319 -21.92 -10.16 -0.76
CA ALA A 319 -20.76 -10.32 0.12
C ALA A 319 -21.22 -10.61 1.57
N GLN A 320 -21.12 -11.87 1.98
CA GLN A 320 -21.33 -12.27 3.38
C GLN A 320 -20.13 -11.85 4.24
N VAL A 321 -20.40 -11.21 5.38
CA VAL A 321 -19.37 -10.83 6.35
C VAL A 321 -19.02 -12.07 7.20
N ARG A 322 -17.89 -12.70 6.91
CA ARG A 322 -17.40 -13.90 7.62
C ARG A 322 -16.02 -13.65 8.21
N GLY A 323 -15.82 -14.11 9.43
CA GLY A 323 -14.55 -13.94 10.12
C GLY A 323 -13.52 -15.02 9.72
N TRP A 324 -12.25 -14.80 9.99
CA TRP A 324 -11.68 -13.63 10.69
C TRP A 324 -11.23 -12.56 9.69
N ASN A 325 -11.61 -11.32 9.95
CA ASN A 325 -11.17 -10.12 9.23
C ASN A 325 -11.45 -8.85 10.08
N GLU A 326 -11.40 -7.67 9.48
CA GLU A 326 -11.58 -6.37 10.15
C GLU A 326 -12.98 -6.11 10.73
N ALA A 327 -14.00 -6.86 10.33
CA ALA A 327 -15.41 -6.51 10.52
C ALA A 327 -16.06 -7.10 11.79
N MET A 328 -15.28 -7.47 12.79
CA MET A 328 -15.81 -8.01 14.06
C MET A 328 -16.81 -7.05 14.72
N ILE A 329 -16.50 -5.76 14.71
CA ILE A 329 -17.35 -4.70 15.28
C ILE A 329 -18.74 -4.68 14.65
N THR A 330 -18.90 -5.08 13.38
CA THR A 330 -20.21 -5.13 12.71
C THR A 330 -21.17 -6.08 13.40
N TYR A 331 -20.72 -7.28 13.77
CA TYR A 331 -21.56 -8.22 14.51
C TYR A 331 -21.80 -7.76 15.94
N ILE A 332 -20.81 -7.14 16.59
CA ILE A 332 -20.95 -6.65 17.96
C ILE A 332 -21.97 -5.53 18.03
N MET A 333 -21.91 -4.56 17.11
CA MET A 333 -22.88 -3.46 17.00
C MET A 333 -24.28 -3.98 16.69
N ALA A 334 -24.40 -4.90 15.73
CA ALA A 334 -25.66 -5.55 15.40
C ALA A 334 -26.27 -6.33 16.58
N SER A 335 -25.45 -7.00 17.39
CA SER A 335 -25.92 -7.72 18.58
C SER A 335 -26.26 -6.81 19.76
N SER A 336 -25.69 -5.60 19.77
CA SER A 336 -25.86 -4.60 20.84
C SER A 336 -26.99 -3.60 20.58
N SER A 337 -27.58 -3.62 19.38
CA SER A 337 -28.70 -2.75 19.03
C SER A 337 -29.89 -2.95 19.98
N LEU A 338 -30.48 -1.86 20.44
CA LEU A 338 -31.65 -1.90 21.33
C LEU A 338 -32.98 -1.99 20.58
N THR A 339 -32.97 -1.63 19.30
CA THR A 339 -34.17 -1.55 18.45
C THR A 339 -34.24 -2.66 17.42
N ASP A 340 -33.10 -3.17 16.96
CA ASP A 340 -33.03 -4.18 15.91
C ASP A 340 -31.85 -5.16 16.09
N SER A 341 -31.75 -5.78 17.27
CA SER A 341 -30.68 -6.74 17.57
C SER A 341 -30.74 -8.00 16.71
N ILE A 342 -29.59 -8.54 16.29
CA ILE A 342 -29.52 -9.86 15.66
C ILE A 342 -29.51 -10.99 16.71
N PRO A 343 -30.09 -12.17 16.42
CA PRO A 343 -29.99 -13.32 17.31
C PRO A 343 -28.57 -13.94 17.27
N LYS A 344 -28.14 -14.52 18.39
CA LYS A 344 -26.79 -15.13 18.56
C LYS A 344 -26.40 -16.08 17.42
N ILE A 345 -27.34 -16.85 16.88
CA ILE A 345 -27.10 -17.79 15.78
C ILE A 345 -26.52 -17.13 14.52
N VAL A 346 -26.76 -15.83 14.30
CA VAL A 346 -26.18 -15.07 13.19
C VAL A 346 -24.68 -14.88 13.37
N TYR A 347 -24.21 -14.63 14.60
CA TYR A 347 -22.78 -14.61 14.93
C TYR A 347 -22.16 -16.00 14.77
N ASP A 348 -22.79 -17.02 15.36
CA ASP A 348 -22.23 -18.37 15.40
C ASP A 348 -22.09 -18.98 13.99
N ASN A 349 -23.13 -18.87 13.15
CA ASN A 349 -23.15 -19.42 11.79
C ASN A 349 -22.46 -18.50 10.76
N GLY A 350 -22.64 -17.19 10.90
CA GLY A 350 -22.18 -16.19 9.95
C GLY A 350 -20.72 -15.85 10.17
N TRP A 351 -20.45 -15.11 11.25
CA TRP A 351 -19.12 -14.64 11.62
C TRP A 351 -18.17 -15.79 11.95
N ALA A 352 -18.53 -16.61 12.94
CA ALA A 352 -17.65 -17.65 13.46
C ALA A 352 -17.66 -18.94 12.63
N ALA A 353 -18.52 -19.03 11.61
CA ALA A 353 -18.66 -20.17 10.70
C ALA A 353 -18.71 -21.53 11.45
N ASN A 354 -19.50 -21.58 12.54
CA ASN A 354 -19.64 -22.74 13.42
C ASN A 354 -18.30 -23.27 13.96
N GLY A 355 -17.36 -22.37 14.24
CA GLY A 355 -16.03 -22.68 14.76
C GLY A 355 -14.94 -22.80 13.69
N SER A 356 -15.30 -22.80 12.40
CA SER A 356 -14.33 -22.86 11.29
C SER A 356 -13.49 -21.58 11.15
N ILE A 357 -13.83 -20.53 11.90
CA ILE A 357 -13.02 -19.30 12.03
C ILE A 357 -11.64 -19.55 12.68
N ARG A 358 -11.49 -20.66 13.41
CA ARG A 358 -10.26 -20.99 14.13
C ARG A 358 -9.14 -21.41 13.16
N ASN A 359 -7.95 -20.86 13.41
CA ASN A 359 -6.72 -21.22 12.76
C ASN A 359 -5.88 -22.15 13.65
N ASN A 360 -5.41 -21.63 14.80
CA ASN A 360 -4.56 -22.29 15.78
C ASN A 360 -3.20 -22.82 15.26
N ASN A 361 -2.81 -22.55 14.02
CA ASN A 361 -1.47 -22.87 13.51
C ASN A 361 -0.42 -21.90 14.10
N THR A 362 0.85 -22.29 13.98
CA THR A 362 2.00 -21.50 14.43
C THR A 362 2.76 -20.93 13.25
N TYR A 363 3.03 -19.62 13.30
CA TYR A 363 3.83 -18.90 12.31
C TYR A 363 4.93 -18.14 13.04
N TYR A 364 6.19 -18.28 12.59
CA TYR A 364 7.35 -17.63 13.24
C TYR A 364 7.45 -17.86 14.76
N GLY A 365 7.00 -19.02 15.24
CA GLY A 365 7.00 -19.38 16.67
C GLY A 365 5.80 -18.86 17.48
N TYR A 366 4.85 -18.16 16.86
CA TYR A 366 3.63 -17.65 17.50
C TYR A 366 2.39 -18.40 17.02
N GLN A 367 1.60 -18.93 17.95
CA GLN A 367 0.30 -19.51 17.63
C GLN A 367 -0.70 -18.40 17.30
N LEU A 368 -1.37 -18.51 16.15
CA LEU A 368 -2.40 -17.57 15.71
C LEU A 368 -3.80 -18.19 15.93
N PRO A 369 -4.63 -17.67 16.86
CA PRO A 369 -5.94 -18.26 17.16
C PRO A 369 -6.91 -18.30 15.97
N LEU A 370 -7.05 -17.21 15.22
CA LEU A 370 -8.08 -17.03 14.19
C LEU A 370 -7.50 -16.64 12.82
N GLY A 371 -8.29 -16.86 11.76
CA GLY A 371 -8.06 -16.27 10.44
C GLY A 371 -7.15 -17.03 9.50
N PRO A 372 -6.79 -16.43 8.35
CA PRO A 372 -6.03 -17.13 7.31
C PRO A 372 -4.58 -17.37 7.75
N SER A 373 -3.82 -18.08 6.92
CA SER A 373 -2.39 -18.26 7.15
C SER A 373 -1.66 -16.92 7.27
N ASN A 374 -0.86 -16.77 8.32
CA ASN A 374 -0.19 -15.53 8.71
C ASN A 374 -1.13 -14.34 9.09
N GLY A 375 -2.43 -14.57 9.25
CA GLY A 375 -3.39 -13.61 9.83
C GLY A 375 -4.03 -12.59 8.89
N GLY A 376 -3.37 -12.22 7.79
CA GLY A 376 -3.87 -11.25 6.83
C GLY A 376 -3.23 -9.86 7.00
N PRO A 377 -3.82 -8.80 6.43
CA PRO A 377 -3.34 -7.43 6.63
C PRO A 377 -3.46 -6.98 8.08
N MET A 378 -2.49 -6.18 8.54
CA MET A 378 -2.37 -5.83 9.97
C MET A 378 -3.55 -5.00 10.51
N PHE A 379 -4.28 -4.29 9.63
CA PHE A 379 -5.43 -3.49 10.05
C PHE A 379 -6.61 -4.31 10.59
N PHE A 380 -6.63 -5.63 10.37
CA PHE A 380 -7.58 -6.54 11.01
C PHE A 380 -7.51 -6.46 12.55
N GLU A 381 -6.34 -6.16 13.09
CA GLU A 381 -6.13 -6.01 14.53
C GLU A 381 -6.23 -4.55 15.00
N HIS A 382 -6.71 -3.64 14.14
CA HIS A 382 -6.87 -2.23 14.46
C HIS A 382 -8.34 -1.82 14.52
N TYR A 383 -9.06 -1.89 13.40
CA TYR A 383 -10.31 -1.15 13.23
C TYR A 383 -11.37 -1.49 14.28
N SER A 384 -11.69 -2.77 14.45
CA SER A 384 -12.64 -3.22 15.47
C SER A 384 -12.15 -3.04 16.92
N PHE A 385 -10.85 -2.79 17.12
CA PHE A 385 -10.23 -2.68 18.45
C PHE A 385 -9.88 -1.24 18.83
N LEU A 386 -10.35 -0.24 18.07
CA LEU A 386 -10.21 1.17 18.45
C LEU A 386 -11.13 1.52 19.64
N GLY A 387 -12.34 0.96 19.68
CA GLY A 387 -13.27 1.05 20.79
C GLY A 387 -13.31 -0.21 21.67
N ILE A 388 -13.26 -1.40 21.06
CA ILE A 388 -13.25 -2.66 21.82
C ILE A 388 -11.86 -2.90 22.39
N ASN A 389 -11.76 -3.02 23.72
CA ASN A 389 -10.50 -3.37 24.37
C ASN A 389 -10.23 -4.88 24.22
N PRO A 390 -9.17 -5.32 23.50
CA PRO A 390 -8.84 -6.74 23.37
C PRO A 390 -8.24 -7.33 24.66
N VAL A 391 -7.73 -6.50 25.59
CA VAL A 391 -7.04 -6.97 26.80
C VAL A 391 -8.02 -7.69 27.72
N GLY A 392 -7.76 -8.98 27.97
CA GLY A 392 -8.65 -9.85 28.73
C GLY A 392 -9.96 -10.22 28.03
N LEU A 393 -10.19 -9.78 26.78
CA LEU A 393 -11.38 -10.12 26.02
C LEU A 393 -11.26 -11.54 25.46
N SER A 394 -12.29 -12.35 25.68
CA SER A 394 -12.38 -13.69 25.12
C SER A 394 -13.84 -14.09 24.92
N ASP A 395 -14.04 -15.03 24.01
CA ASP A 395 -15.32 -15.69 23.80
C ASP A 395 -15.11 -17.20 23.57
N ALA A 396 -16.12 -17.87 23.04
CA ALA A 396 -16.03 -19.29 22.72
C ALA A 396 -14.89 -19.61 21.73
N TYR A 397 -14.46 -18.67 20.88
CA TYR A 397 -13.59 -18.90 19.71
C TYR A 397 -12.14 -18.44 19.92
N ALA A 398 -11.87 -17.38 20.67
CA ALA A 398 -10.51 -16.91 20.89
C ALA A 398 -10.32 -16.09 22.17
N ASN A 399 -9.04 -15.96 22.56
CA ASN A 399 -8.57 -14.85 23.37
C ASN A 399 -8.07 -13.75 22.42
N TYR A 400 -8.73 -12.60 22.43
CA TYR A 400 -8.48 -11.54 21.46
C TYR A 400 -7.18 -10.77 21.74
N GLN A 401 -6.74 -10.68 22.99
CA GLN A 401 -5.41 -10.16 23.31
C GLN A 401 -4.31 -11.03 22.68
N VAL A 402 -4.43 -12.36 22.77
CA VAL A 402 -3.49 -13.29 22.14
C VAL A 402 -3.55 -13.16 20.63
N GLN A 403 -4.75 -13.07 20.04
CA GLN A 403 -4.94 -12.87 18.60
C GLN A 403 -4.18 -11.63 18.10
N THR A 404 -4.49 -10.47 18.66
CA THR A 404 -3.90 -9.19 18.22
C THR A 404 -2.39 -9.16 18.44
N VAL A 405 -1.91 -9.55 19.62
CA VAL A 405 -0.47 -9.55 19.92
C VAL A 405 0.31 -10.51 19.01
N ASN A 406 -0.19 -11.72 18.79
CA ASN A 406 0.53 -12.70 17.99
C ASN A 406 0.47 -12.37 16.49
N HIS A 407 -0.64 -11.87 15.98
CA HIS A 407 -0.70 -11.41 14.59
C HIS A 407 0.28 -10.25 14.34
N THR A 408 0.41 -9.28 15.26
CA THR A 408 1.43 -8.22 15.16
C THR A 408 2.85 -8.77 15.17
N LYS A 409 3.16 -9.74 16.04
CA LYS A 409 4.48 -10.36 16.09
C LYS A 409 4.80 -11.17 14.84
N ILE A 410 3.81 -11.84 14.24
CA ILE A 410 3.94 -12.56 12.97
C ILE A 410 4.26 -11.59 11.83
N ASN A 411 3.53 -10.47 11.73
CA ASN A 411 3.82 -9.43 10.74
C ASN A 411 5.26 -8.89 10.90
N TYR A 412 5.66 -8.55 12.13
CA TYR A 412 7.01 -8.11 12.45
C TYR A 412 8.09 -9.12 12.02
N GLU A 413 7.96 -10.39 12.40
CA GLU A 413 8.94 -11.42 12.05
C GLU A 413 8.97 -11.70 10.54
N TYR A 414 7.84 -11.62 9.83
CA TYR A 414 7.81 -11.73 8.37
C TYR A 414 8.61 -10.61 7.70
N CYS A 415 8.36 -9.35 8.07
CA CYS A 415 9.09 -8.20 7.54
C CYS A 415 10.58 -8.27 7.85
N LYS A 416 10.94 -8.66 9.08
CA LYS A 416 12.33 -8.84 9.52
C LYS A 416 13.03 -9.99 8.79
N ALA A 417 12.35 -11.11 8.56
CA ALA A 417 12.90 -12.24 7.79
C ALA A 417 13.08 -11.91 6.31
N ASN A 418 12.25 -11.02 5.78
CA ASN A 418 12.34 -10.47 4.42
C ASN A 418 12.57 -11.54 3.33
N PRO A 419 11.67 -12.54 3.18
CA PRO A 419 11.88 -13.68 2.30
C PRO A 419 12.02 -13.30 0.81
N HIS A 420 11.58 -12.09 0.44
CA HIS A 420 11.68 -11.55 -0.92
C HIS A 420 12.84 -10.57 -1.12
N GLY A 421 13.63 -10.31 -0.08
CA GLY A 421 14.78 -9.39 -0.18
C GLY A 421 14.39 -7.95 -0.53
N TRP A 422 13.20 -7.48 -0.09
CA TRP A 422 12.77 -6.11 -0.28
C TRP A 422 13.73 -5.12 0.38
N ASN A 423 14.05 -4.03 -0.31
CA ASN A 423 14.94 -3.02 0.25
C ASN A 423 14.28 -2.31 1.45
N GLY A 424 15.02 -2.18 2.56
CA GLY A 424 14.59 -1.47 3.77
C GLY A 424 13.87 -2.33 4.81
N TYR A 425 13.26 -3.45 4.41
CA TYR A 425 12.62 -4.39 5.35
C TYR A 425 13.62 -4.90 6.38
N SER A 426 13.30 -4.70 7.66
CA SER A 426 14.21 -4.97 8.77
C SER A 426 13.47 -5.01 10.11
N ASN A 427 14.20 -5.26 11.20
CA ASN A 427 13.69 -5.08 12.56
C ASN A 427 13.34 -3.62 12.93
N LEU A 428 13.72 -2.64 12.10
CA LEU A 428 13.45 -1.21 12.30
C LEU A 428 12.41 -0.65 11.31
N CYS A 429 12.06 -1.39 10.25
CA CYS A 429 11.10 -0.98 9.23
C CYS A 429 10.26 -2.19 8.81
N TRP A 430 9.03 -2.21 9.33
CA TRP A 430 8.05 -3.29 9.23
C TRP A 430 6.63 -2.70 9.31
N GLY A 431 5.61 -3.51 9.02
CA GLY A 431 4.20 -3.10 9.06
C GLY A 431 3.49 -3.37 7.74
#